data_AF-A0A7Z9PX35-F1
#
_entry.id   AF-A0A7Z9PX35-F1
#
_cell.length_a   1.000
_cell.length_b   1.000
_cell.length_c   1.000
_cell.angle_alpha   90.00
_cell.angle_beta   90.00
_cell.angle_gamma   90.00
#
_symmetry.space_group_name_H-M   'P 1'
#
loop_
_entity.id
_entity.type
_entity.pdbx_description
1 polymer ?
#
loop_
_entity_poly.entity_id
_entity_poly.type
_entity_poly.pdbx_seq_one_letter_code
_entity_poly.pdbx_strand_id
1 'polypeptide(L)'
;MTDAEQNHPSTSSAANSPSAIDLTACEDRFRQSTGCDFSEAKEAMVDALLRLTEQHCTGEDLGGEIIYGVRPSSRIVSAFLLPRYDQTGAEDETSDIHISTMGIDLQITSATPSSITVEPSLSVYVRELPSWSELIDPRNDMMPQIQLSREARQSVEQRARSYIDERIATLPPLEDEQTEEIERAGSALAQAERSYDLSEVSEDAHATPLSSDERGTIQANAESVERLERAATQHQDRARSRAAQRNERNATIAEIRREAFDRAFRELGIYIVGSNGQSERPVSANDVEEAPRSRLIEAGIEDTLSSAGDSEPETVSAEHRDGPPTASGALGGLREGVGRIADQFAAPQPIPQKWRRWSLDLSPIRFDVLDEAAREQAIGLFSDALRIQLTETVTAWLATGDGQRDAYRSGERIFPSHFADEASWNNYLTALRTRRPAELDDIRPDISGVALIVDLDPDFADRSRFNLRIALQ
;
A
#
# COMPACT_ATOMS: atom_id res chain seq x y z
N MET A 1 20.52 -26.32 72.80
CA MET A 1 19.51 -25.27 72.52
C MET A 1 19.78 -24.78 71.12
N THR A 2 19.30 -25.58 70.19
CA THR A 2 19.36 -25.47 68.74
C THR A 2 17.95 -25.86 68.31
N ASP A 3 17.31 -25.03 67.49
CA ASP A 3 16.24 -25.36 66.55
C ASP A 3 15.37 -24.12 66.30
N ALA A 4 15.33 -23.70 65.05
CA ALA A 4 14.11 -23.35 64.32
C ALA A 4 14.50 -22.92 62.90
N GLU A 5 14.59 -23.92 62.02
CA GLU A 5 14.62 -23.76 60.56
C GLU A 5 13.33 -23.08 60.08
N GLN A 6 13.44 -21.97 59.36
CA GLN A 6 12.34 -21.37 58.61
C GLN A 6 12.43 -21.84 57.15
N ASN A 7 11.59 -22.82 56.82
CA ASN A 7 11.30 -23.25 55.46
C ASN A 7 10.35 -22.25 54.80
N HIS A 8 10.82 -21.51 53.80
CA HIS A 8 9.96 -20.78 52.86
C HIS A 8 9.55 -21.73 51.73
N PRO A 9 8.25 -21.97 51.48
CA PRO A 9 7.82 -22.70 50.30
C PRO A 9 7.89 -21.79 49.07
N SER A 10 8.80 -22.13 48.16
CA SER A 10 8.84 -21.60 46.80
C SER A 10 7.63 -22.11 46.01
N THR A 11 6.56 -21.32 45.94
CA THR A 11 5.45 -21.57 45.02
C THR A 11 5.86 -21.16 43.62
N SER A 12 6.36 -22.13 42.86
CA SER A 12 6.45 -22.06 41.40
C SER A 12 5.04 -21.90 40.84
N SER A 13 4.68 -20.67 40.46
CA SER A 13 3.48 -20.37 39.68
C SER A 13 3.74 -20.84 38.25
N ALA A 14 3.40 -22.10 37.97
CA ALA A 14 3.28 -22.57 36.61
C ALA A 14 2.18 -21.74 35.93
N ALA A 15 2.54 -21.05 34.85
CA ALA A 15 1.59 -20.39 33.97
C ALA A 15 0.64 -21.45 33.42
N ASN A 16 -0.57 -21.53 33.98
CA ASN A 16 -1.65 -22.28 33.38
C ASN A 16 -1.96 -21.61 32.04
N SER A 17 -1.52 -22.23 30.95
CA SER A 17 -2.07 -21.97 29.63
C SER A 17 -3.60 -22.02 29.76
N PRO A 18 -4.35 -21.04 29.24
CA PRO A 18 -5.81 -21.06 29.33
C PRO A 18 -6.29 -22.36 28.67
N SER A 19 -6.80 -23.29 29.49
CA SER A 19 -7.34 -24.55 29.01
C SER A 19 -8.48 -24.22 28.06
N ALA A 20 -8.39 -24.68 26.80
CA ALA A 20 -9.47 -24.51 25.83
C ALA A 20 -10.77 -24.98 26.47
N ILE A 21 -11.73 -24.06 26.59
CA ILE A 21 -13.04 -24.37 27.16
C ILE A 21 -13.76 -25.24 26.13
N ASP A 22 -14.14 -26.45 26.52
CA ASP A 22 -15.00 -27.31 25.71
C ASP A 22 -16.43 -26.73 25.72
N LEU A 23 -16.73 -25.95 24.69
CA LEU A 23 -18.01 -25.26 24.53
C LEU A 23 -19.17 -26.26 24.39
N THR A 24 -18.92 -27.42 23.80
CA THR A 24 -19.92 -28.50 23.64
C THR A 24 -20.33 -29.06 25.00
N ALA A 25 -19.35 -29.39 25.84
CA ALA A 25 -19.60 -29.87 27.20
C ALA A 25 -20.22 -28.80 28.12
N CYS A 26 -20.00 -27.51 27.82
CA CYS A 26 -20.66 -26.41 28.52
C CYS A 26 -22.13 -26.25 28.09
N GLU A 27 -22.40 -26.38 26.78
CA GLU A 27 -23.75 -26.33 26.21
C GLU A 27 -24.62 -27.49 26.68
N ASP A 28 -24.08 -28.70 26.70
CA ASP A 28 -24.82 -29.88 27.19
C ASP A 28 -25.19 -29.73 28.68
N ARG A 29 -24.26 -29.19 29.50
CA ARG A 29 -24.54 -28.92 30.92
C ARG A 29 -25.61 -27.84 31.11
N PHE A 30 -25.57 -26.77 30.31
CA PHE A 30 -26.58 -25.71 30.39
C PHE A 30 -27.96 -26.18 29.92
N ARG A 31 -28.00 -26.99 28.86
CA ARG A 31 -29.23 -27.62 28.35
C ARG A 31 -29.83 -28.56 29.39
N GLN A 32 -29.01 -29.33 30.09
CA GLN A 32 -29.46 -30.20 31.18
C GLN A 32 -30.02 -29.42 32.38
N SER A 33 -29.51 -28.22 32.68
CA SER A 33 -29.93 -27.43 33.86
C SER A 33 -31.13 -26.52 33.60
N THR A 34 -31.26 -25.97 32.39
CA THR A 34 -32.29 -24.96 32.05
C THR A 34 -33.36 -25.47 31.09
N GLY A 35 -33.10 -26.56 30.36
CA GLY A 35 -33.99 -27.05 29.29
C GLY A 35 -33.89 -26.25 27.98
N CYS A 36 -33.08 -25.20 27.92
CA CYS A 36 -32.83 -24.39 26.73
C CYS A 36 -31.40 -24.61 26.20
N ASP A 37 -31.17 -24.41 24.90
CA ASP A 37 -29.82 -24.41 24.33
C ASP A 37 -29.19 -23.00 24.34
N PHE A 38 -28.01 -22.86 23.75
CA PHE A 38 -27.33 -21.57 23.62
C PHE A 38 -27.69 -20.82 22.34
N SER A 39 -28.74 -21.20 21.62
CA SER A 39 -29.04 -20.61 20.31
C SER A 39 -29.23 -19.09 20.41
N GLU A 40 -30.04 -18.60 21.33
CA GLU A 40 -30.24 -17.14 21.54
C GLU A 40 -28.94 -16.41 21.91
N ALA A 41 -28.09 -17.02 22.75
CA ALA A 41 -26.82 -16.43 23.15
C ALA A 41 -25.80 -16.41 22.00
N LYS A 42 -25.81 -17.42 21.15
CA LYS A 42 -25.00 -17.49 19.93
C LYS A 42 -25.45 -16.43 18.93
N GLU A 43 -26.75 -16.30 18.67
CA GLU A 43 -27.30 -15.25 17.81
C GLU A 43 -26.97 -13.85 18.33
N ALA A 44 -27.13 -13.61 19.64
CA ALA A 44 -26.77 -12.34 20.25
C ALA A 44 -25.26 -12.02 20.13
N MET A 45 -24.39 -13.03 20.25
CA MET A 45 -22.95 -12.86 20.03
C MET A 45 -22.63 -12.55 18.57
N VAL A 46 -23.26 -13.26 17.62
CA VAL A 46 -23.08 -13.02 16.19
C VAL A 46 -23.55 -11.60 15.83
N ASP A 47 -24.74 -11.18 16.27
CA ASP A 47 -25.24 -9.82 16.07
C ASP A 47 -24.28 -8.77 16.68
N ALA A 48 -23.76 -9.01 17.88
CA ALA A 48 -22.78 -8.11 18.50
C ALA A 48 -21.48 -7.99 17.69
N LEU A 49 -20.96 -9.10 17.15
CA LEU A 49 -19.75 -9.10 16.32
C LEU A 49 -19.99 -8.43 14.96
N LEU A 50 -21.15 -8.65 14.35
CA LEU A 50 -21.55 -7.99 13.11
C LEU A 50 -21.66 -6.49 13.31
N ARG A 51 -22.33 -6.03 14.37
CA ARG A 51 -22.42 -4.59 14.71
C ARG A 51 -21.07 -3.97 15.02
N LEU A 52 -20.19 -4.68 15.73
CA LEU A 52 -18.83 -4.18 15.99
C LEU A 52 -18.05 -4.02 14.69
N THR A 53 -18.16 -5.00 13.79
CA THR A 53 -17.50 -4.95 12.48
C THR A 53 -18.06 -3.83 11.62
N GLU A 54 -19.39 -3.69 11.57
CA GLU A 54 -20.08 -2.58 10.91
C GLU A 54 -19.58 -1.24 11.44
N GLN A 55 -19.61 -1.03 12.76
CA GLN A 55 -19.17 0.22 13.40
C GLN A 55 -17.71 0.54 13.11
N HIS A 56 -16.85 -0.48 13.05
CA HIS A 56 -15.45 -0.28 12.71
C HIS A 56 -15.26 0.11 11.23
N CYS A 57 -15.94 -0.58 10.32
CA CYS A 57 -15.85 -0.34 8.89
C CYS A 57 -16.46 1.00 8.48
N THR A 58 -17.56 1.43 9.11
CA THR A 58 -18.21 2.72 8.84
C THR A 58 -17.54 3.88 9.59
N GLY A 59 -16.64 3.58 10.53
CA GLY A 59 -16.02 4.57 11.42
C GLY A 59 -16.97 5.11 12.49
N GLU A 60 -18.06 4.39 12.79
CA GLU A 60 -18.99 4.75 13.86
C GLU A 60 -18.42 4.54 15.26
N ASP A 61 -17.45 3.64 15.40
CA ASP A 61 -16.76 3.37 16.66
C ASP A 61 -15.87 4.55 17.14
N LEU A 62 -15.24 4.37 18.31
CA LEU A 62 -14.27 5.33 18.86
C LEU A 62 -13.02 5.45 17.98
N GLY A 63 -12.65 4.40 17.23
CA GLY A 63 -11.51 4.41 16.32
C GLY A 63 -11.74 5.31 15.10
N GLY A 64 -12.98 5.43 14.65
CA GLY A 64 -13.40 6.32 13.57
C GLY A 64 -13.70 7.76 13.99
N GLU A 65 -13.62 8.10 15.29
CA GLU A 65 -13.77 9.50 15.73
C GLU A 65 -12.62 10.38 15.21
N ILE A 66 -11.39 9.86 15.19
CA ILE A 66 -10.21 10.55 14.68
C ILE A 66 -9.41 9.64 13.75
N ILE A 67 -9.12 10.11 12.53
CA ILE A 67 -8.29 9.41 11.54
C ILE A 67 -7.01 10.20 11.29
N TYR A 68 -5.87 9.52 11.39
CA TYR A 68 -4.53 10.10 11.23
C TYR A 68 -3.85 9.62 9.95
N GLY A 69 -3.03 10.49 9.35
CA GLY A 69 -2.09 10.18 8.26
C GLY A 69 -2.73 9.95 6.89
N VAL A 70 -3.94 9.40 6.86
CA VAL A 70 -4.65 9.01 5.64
C VAL A 70 -6.01 9.67 5.53
N ARG A 71 -6.59 9.66 4.33
CA ARG A 71 -7.94 10.14 4.10
C ARG A 71 -8.95 9.16 4.72
N PRO A 72 -10.08 9.65 5.27
CA PRO A 72 -11.15 8.79 5.78
C PRO A 72 -11.57 7.74 4.76
N SER A 73 -11.76 8.13 3.49
CA SER A 73 -12.14 7.24 2.38
C SER A 73 -11.18 6.09 2.10
N SER A 74 -9.97 6.08 2.68
CA SER A 74 -9.01 4.99 2.56
C SER A 74 -9.05 4.02 3.75
N ARG A 75 -9.79 4.34 4.82
CA ARG A 75 -9.96 3.50 6.02
C ARG A 75 -11.39 3.07 6.28
N ILE A 76 -12.36 3.92 5.96
CA ILE A 76 -13.77 3.64 6.18
C ILE A 76 -14.47 3.34 4.86
N VAL A 77 -15.50 2.50 4.94
CA VAL A 77 -16.37 2.14 3.84
C VAL A 77 -17.77 2.64 4.17
N SER A 78 -18.37 3.39 3.26
CA SER A 78 -19.71 3.96 3.42
C SER A 78 -20.80 2.98 2.97
N ALA A 79 -20.59 1.67 2.98
CA ALA A 79 -21.49 0.73 2.32
C ALA A 79 -21.49 -0.65 2.95
N PHE A 80 -22.61 -1.34 2.80
CA PHE A 80 -22.69 -2.78 3.05
C PHE A 80 -21.85 -3.52 2.01
N LEU A 81 -20.98 -4.39 2.51
CA LEU A 81 -20.35 -5.43 1.71
C LEU A 81 -21.44 -6.45 1.35
N LEU A 82 -21.94 -6.38 0.12
CA LEU A 82 -22.86 -7.38 -0.40
C LEU A 82 -22.08 -8.46 -1.17
N PRO A 83 -22.47 -9.74 -1.03
CA PRO A 83 -22.09 -10.76 -1.99
C PRO A 83 -22.55 -10.36 -3.40
N ARG A 84 -21.82 -10.77 -4.43
CA ARG A 84 -22.24 -10.57 -5.82
C ARG A 84 -23.59 -11.25 -6.08
N TYR A 85 -24.45 -10.58 -6.84
CA TYR A 85 -25.54 -11.27 -7.55
C TYR A 85 -24.95 -12.11 -8.68
N ASP A 86 -24.89 -13.42 -8.52
CA ASP A 86 -24.77 -14.30 -9.67
C ASP A 86 -26.17 -14.51 -10.29
N GLN A 87 -26.25 -14.72 -11.59
CA GLN A 87 -27.52 -15.04 -12.26
C GLN A 87 -27.98 -16.49 -11.95
N THR A 88 -27.19 -17.23 -11.18
CA THR A 88 -27.31 -18.67 -10.95
C THR A 88 -27.73 -19.04 -9.51
N GLY A 89 -27.71 -18.09 -8.56
CA GLY A 89 -28.03 -18.30 -7.14
C GLY A 89 -27.01 -19.14 -6.36
N ALA A 90 -25.79 -19.31 -6.87
CA ALA A 90 -24.76 -20.13 -6.27
C ALA A 90 -23.76 -19.25 -5.50
N GLU A 91 -23.98 -19.16 -4.19
CA GLU A 91 -23.09 -18.48 -3.24
C GLU A 91 -21.72 -19.19 -3.21
N ASP A 92 -20.71 -18.63 -3.88
CA ASP A 92 -19.30 -19.03 -3.77
C ASP A 92 -18.55 -18.03 -2.89
N GLU A 93 -18.02 -18.51 -1.76
CA GLU A 93 -17.28 -17.77 -0.72
C GLU A 93 -16.01 -17.05 -1.24
N THR A 94 -15.59 -17.31 -2.48
CA THR A 94 -14.38 -16.72 -3.10
C THR A 94 -14.65 -15.54 -4.05
N SER A 95 -15.89 -15.06 -4.13
CA SER A 95 -16.33 -14.02 -5.08
C SER A 95 -15.98 -12.58 -4.63
N ASP A 96 -15.67 -11.70 -5.59
CA ASP A 96 -15.44 -10.26 -5.34
C ASP A 96 -16.65 -9.57 -4.69
N ILE A 97 -16.37 -8.65 -3.76
CA ILE A 97 -17.36 -7.97 -2.92
C ILE A 97 -18.00 -6.78 -3.67
N HIS A 98 -19.32 -6.65 -3.63
CA HIS A 98 -20.04 -5.47 -4.11
C HIS A 98 -20.28 -4.46 -2.97
N ILE A 99 -20.08 -3.18 -3.27
CA ILE A 99 -20.41 -2.05 -2.40
C ILE A 99 -21.80 -1.56 -2.84
N SER A 100 -22.84 -1.84 -2.04
CA SER A 100 -24.18 -1.33 -2.31
C SER A 100 -24.30 0.15 -1.92
N THR A 101 -24.99 0.94 -2.74
CA THR A 101 -25.51 2.26 -2.35
C THR A 101 -26.30 2.16 -1.05
N MET A 102 -25.99 3.04 -0.09
CA MET A 102 -26.69 3.11 1.19
C MET A 102 -28.17 3.44 0.94
N GLY A 103 -29.07 2.49 1.20
CA GLY A 103 -30.49 2.73 1.00
C GLY A 103 -31.37 1.67 1.62
N ILE A 104 -32.65 1.99 1.70
CA ILE A 104 -33.71 1.11 2.18
C ILE A 104 -34.69 0.94 1.02
N ASP A 105 -34.93 -0.32 0.66
CA ASP A 105 -36.00 -0.71 -0.26
C ASP A 105 -37.19 -1.21 0.55
N LEU A 106 -38.38 -0.68 0.27
CA LEU A 106 -39.62 -1.04 0.93
C LEU A 106 -40.76 -1.20 -0.07
N GLN A 107 -41.69 -2.10 0.24
CA GLN A 107 -42.93 -2.25 -0.51
C GLN A 107 -44.07 -1.52 0.19
N ILE A 108 -44.80 -0.71 -0.56
CA ILE A 108 -45.96 0.03 -0.06
C ILE A 108 -47.22 -0.32 -0.85
N THR A 109 -48.38 -0.32 -0.20
CA THR A 109 -49.67 -0.58 -0.85
C THR A 109 -50.12 0.65 -1.65
N SER A 110 -50.59 0.45 -2.88
CA SER A 110 -50.96 1.51 -3.82
C SER A 110 -52.28 2.25 -3.51
N ALA A 111 -53.09 1.71 -2.59
CA ALA A 111 -54.47 2.16 -2.36
C ALA A 111 -54.63 3.22 -1.25
N THR A 112 -53.56 3.62 -0.57
CA THR A 112 -53.63 4.54 0.59
C THR A 112 -52.60 5.66 0.44
N PRO A 113 -53.01 6.94 0.53
CA PRO A 113 -52.08 8.05 0.71
C PRO A 113 -51.23 7.74 1.94
N SER A 114 -49.94 7.55 1.72
CA SER A 114 -48.99 7.23 2.77
C SER A 114 -47.97 8.35 2.83
N SER A 115 -47.80 8.89 4.02
CA SER A 115 -46.71 9.82 4.30
C SER A 115 -45.57 9.02 4.92
N ILE A 116 -44.36 9.25 4.42
CA ILE A 116 -43.13 8.70 5.00
C ILE A 116 -42.38 9.83 5.70
N THR A 117 -41.76 9.48 6.82
CA THR A 117 -40.79 10.31 7.53
C THR A 117 -39.43 9.63 7.41
N VAL A 118 -38.44 10.38 6.93
CA VAL A 118 -37.04 9.96 6.86
C VAL A 118 -36.26 10.74 7.91
N GLU A 119 -35.54 10.05 8.78
CA GLU A 119 -34.68 10.63 9.82
C GLU A 119 -33.22 10.34 9.48
N PRO A 120 -32.54 11.21 8.70
CA PRO A 120 -31.19 10.94 8.28
C PRO A 120 -30.18 11.23 9.40
N SER A 121 -29.28 10.28 9.67
CA SER A 121 -28.11 10.48 10.51
C SER A 121 -26.88 10.56 9.62
N LEU A 122 -26.17 11.69 9.64
CA LEU A 122 -24.95 11.88 8.85
C LEU A 122 -23.80 12.36 9.73
N SER A 123 -22.60 11.97 9.35
CA SER A 123 -21.36 12.53 9.89
C SER A 123 -20.42 12.93 8.77
N VAL A 124 -19.65 13.97 9.01
CA VAL A 124 -18.61 14.46 8.09
C VAL A 124 -17.26 14.41 8.76
N TYR A 125 -16.21 14.23 7.97
CA TYR A 125 -14.84 14.34 8.47
C TYR A 125 -14.27 15.71 8.13
N VAL A 126 -13.83 16.41 9.17
CA VAL A 126 -13.25 17.75 9.13
C VAL A 126 -11.76 17.64 9.43
N ARG A 127 -10.92 18.35 8.67
CA ARG A 127 -9.46 18.35 8.89
C ARG A 127 -9.07 19.23 10.07
N GLU A 128 -8.17 18.72 10.90
CA GLU A 128 -7.54 19.41 12.01
C GLU A 128 -6.01 19.40 11.88
N LEU A 129 -5.36 20.31 12.60
CA LEU A 129 -3.91 20.36 12.78
C LEU A 129 -3.51 19.34 13.85
N PRO A 130 -2.53 18.45 13.57
CA PRO A 130 -2.06 17.51 14.58
C PRO A 130 -1.20 18.21 15.64
N SER A 131 -1.25 17.69 16.86
CA SER A 131 -0.30 18.04 17.92
C SER A 131 1.05 17.36 17.70
N TRP A 132 2.10 17.80 18.41
CA TRP A 132 3.41 17.16 18.32
C TRP A 132 3.37 15.70 18.78
N SER A 133 2.68 15.39 19.88
CA SER A 133 2.56 14.02 20.39
C SER A 133 1.85 13.09 19.40
N GLU A 134 0.87 13.61 18.65
CA GLU A 134 0.20 12.87 17.59
C GLU A 134 1.12 12.66 16.38
N LEU A 135 1.91 13.67 16.02
CA LEU A 135 2.82 13.65 14.88
C LEU A 135 3.95 12.62 15.04
N ILE A 136 4.52 12.52 16.23
CA ILE A 136 5.64 11.60 16.52
C ILE A 136 5.22 10.16 16.79
N ASP A 137 3.93 9.89 17.04
CA ASP A 137 3.47 8.54 17.31
C ASP A 137 3.59 7.70 16.02
N PRO A 138 4.46 6.67 15.97
CA PRO A 138 4.64 5.87 14.77
C PRO A 138 3.36 5.15 14.32
N ARG A 139 2.38 4.97 15.21
CA ARG A 139 1.08 4.36 14.89
C ARG A 139 0.20 5.23 13.98
N ASN A 140 0.47 6.53 13.95
CA ASN A 140 -0.33 7.49 13.21
C ASN A 140 0.16 7.73 11.78
N ASP A 141 1.41 7.36 11.47
CA ASP A 141 2.04 7.52 10.15
C ASP A 141 1.89 8.96 9.59
N MET A 142 2.17 9.96 10.44
CA MET A 142 2.04 11.38 10.10
C MET A 142 3.36 12.13 9.97
N MET A 143 4.48 11.51 10.36
CA MET A 143 5.78 12.18 10.35
C MET A 143 6.19 12.50 8.90
N PRO A 144 6.41 13.78 8.54
CA PRO A 144 6.79 14.13 7.19
C PRO A 144 8.17 13.57 6.82
N GLN A 145 8.29 13.04 5.61
CA GLN A 145 9.56 12.53 5.11
C GLN A 145 10.39 13.67 4.52
N ILE A 146 11.65 13.80 4.92
CA ILE A 146 12.49 14.88 4.42
C ILE A 146 12.93 14.55 3.00
N GLN A 147 12.49 15.34 2.03
CA GLN A 147 12.81 15.15 0.61
C GLN A 147 13.52 16.38 0.05
N LEU A 148 14.39 16.17 -0.94
CA LEU A 148 15.01 17.26 -1.70
C LEU A 148 13.98 17.94 -2.60
N SER A 149 14.08 19.27 -2.71
CA SER A 149 13.31 20.04 -3.68
C SER A 149 13.63 19.59 -5.11
N ARG A 150 12.70 19.81 -6.04
CA ARG A 150 12.92 19.46 -7.46
C ARG A 150 14.18 20.13 -8.01
N GLU A 151 14.40 21.40 -7.67
CA GLU A 151 15.56 22.17 -8.11
C GLU A 151 16.87 21.65 -7.50
N ALA A 152 16.88 21.34 -6.21
CA ALA A 152 18.03 20.74 -5.53
C ALA A 152 18.37 19.37 -6.13
N ARG A 153 17.36 18.51 -6.34
CA ARG A 153 17.52 17.20 -6.99
C ARG A 153 18.13 17.34 -8.39
N GLN A 154 17.59 18.21 -9.23
CA GLN A 154 18.10 18.45 -10.59
C GLN A 154 19.54 18.95 -10.59
N SER A 155 19.87 19.87 -9.67
CA SER A 155 21.22 20.41 -9.54
C SER A 155 22.22 19.33 -9.13
N VAL A 156 21.84 18.47 -8.17
CA VAL A 156 22.66 17.33 -7.73
C VAL A 156 22.86 16.34 -8.88
N GLU A 157 21.78 15.93 -9.56
CA GLU A 157 21.83 14.99 -10.68
C GLU A 157 22.67 15.51 -11.84
N GLN A 158 22.52 16.78 -12.23
CA GLN A 158 23.31 17.40 -13.30
C GLN A 158 24.81 17.40 -12.96
N ARG A 159 25.14 17.71 -11.70
CA ARG A 159 26.53 17.76 -11.24
C ARG A 159 27.13 16.36 -11.15
N ALA A 160 26.40 15.41 -10.57
CA ALA A 160 26.81 14.01 -10.47
C ALA A 160 27.00 13.39 -11.86
N ARG A 161 26.09 13.63 -12.81
CA ARG A 161 26.20 13.13 -14.19
C ARG A 161 27.48 13.60 -14.87
N SER A 162 27.84 14.88 -14.71
CA SER A 162 29.08 15.41 -15.28
C SER A 162 30.31 14.65 -14.78
N TYR A 163 30.34 14.30 -13.48
CA TYR A 163 31.42 13.51 -12.89
C TYR A 163 31.40 12.03 -13.30
N ILE A 164 30.20 11.45 -13.41
CA ILE A 164 30.03 10.06 -13.84
C ILE A 164 30.53 9.91 -15.28
N ASP A 165 30.13 10.81 -16.18
CA ASP A 165 30.53 10.75 -17.59
C ASP A 165 32.05 10.90 -17.74
N GLU A 166 32.67 11.82 -16.98
CA GLU A 166 34.14 11.99 -16.93
C GLU A 166 34.84 10.71 -16.43
N ARG A 167 34.36 10.09 -15.36
CA ARG A 167 35.00 8.92 -14.74
C ARG A 167 34.75 7.63 -15.54
N ILE A 168 33.55 7.41 -16.07
CA ILE A 168 33.24 6.24 -16.89
C ILE A 168 34.06 6.25 -18.19
N ALA A 169 34.29 7.42 -18.79
CA ALA A 169 35.14 7.54 -19.98
C ALA A 169 36.58 7.08 -19.75
N THR A 170 37.05 7.03 -18.49
CA THR A 170 38.38 6.51 -18.13
C THR A 170 38.43 5.00 -17.90
N LEU A 171 37.28 4.32 -17.84
CA LEU A 171 37.24 2.88 -17.65
C LEU A 171 37.69 2.17 -18.93
N PRO A 172 38.46 1.07 -18.82
CA PRO A 172 38.78 0.23 -19.96
C PRO A 172 37.50 -0.20 -20.68
N PRO A 173 37.48 -0.19 -22.03
CA PRO A 173 36.38 -0.79 -22.76
C PRO A 173 36.26 -2.25 -22.33
N LEU A 174 35.04 -2.75 -22.17
CA LEU A 174 34.88 -4.20 -22.20
C LEU A 174 35.30 -4.64 -23.60
N GLU A 175 35.91 -5.80 -23.70
CA GLU A 175 36.04 -6.47 -24.98
C GLU A 175 34.61 -6.77 -25.46
N ASP A 176 34.01 -5.83 -26.20
CA ASP A 176 32.64 -5.93 -26.67
C ASP A 176 32.55 -7.09 -27.69
N GLU A 177 31.70 -8.06 -27.34
CA GLU A 177 30.58 -8.51 -28.17
C GLU A 177 30.89 -8.79 -29.65
N GLN A 178 31.67 -9.85 -29.91
CA GLN A 178 31.39 -10.69 -31.08
C GLN A 178 30.29 -11.68 -30.71
N THR A 179 29.08 -11.35 -31.12
CA THR A 179 27.82 -12.11 -30.99
C THR A 179 27.80 -13.41 -31.80
N GLU A 180 28.85 -14.25 -31.69
CA GLU A 180 28.92 -15.50 -32.47
C GLU A 180 29.32 -16.74 -31.66
N GLU A 181 29.70 -16.62 -30.38
CA GLU A 181 30.15 -17.78 -29.58
C GLU A 181 29.07 -18.42 -28.71
N ILE A 182 28.00 -17.69 -28.35
CA ILE A 182 26.94 -18.24 -27.48
C ILE A 182 26.07 -19.25 -28.26
N GLU A 183 25.75 -18.98 -29.52
CA GLU A 183 25.01 -19.92 -30.39
C GLU A 183 25.84 -21.17 -30.75
N ARG A 184 27.17 -21.03 -30.94
CA ARG A 184 28.06 -22.20 -31.16
C ARG A 184 28.24 -23.06 -29.91
N ALA A 185 28.23 -22.46 -28.72
CA ALA A 185 28.37 -23.21 -27.47
C ALA A 185 27.15 -24.08 -27.17
N GLY A 186 25.92 -23.57 -27.38
CA GLY A 186 24.69 -24.37 -27.25
C GLY A 186 24.65 -25.53 -28.25
N SER A 187 25.09 -25.29 -29.48
CA SER A 187 25.23 -26.32 -30.52
C SER A 187 26.27 -27.40 -30.18
N ALA A 188 27.43 -27.02 -29.62
CA ALA A 188 28.51 -27.96 -29.30
C ALA A 188 28.18 -28.83 -28.09
N LEU A 189 27.51 -28.26 -27.07
CA LEU A 189 27.07 -28.99 -25.88
C LEU A 189 25.97 -29.99 -26.21
N ALA A 190 24.97 -29.57 -27.01
CA ALA A 190 23.92 -30.46 -27.51
C ALA A 190 24.48 -31.57 -28.43
N GLN A 191 25.58 -31.32 -29.15
CA GLN A 191 26.25 -32.32 -29.99
C GLN A 191 27.11 -33.29 -29.18
N ALA A 192 27.71 -32.83 -28.07
CA ALA A 192 28.43 -33.67 -27.12
C ALA A 192 27.49 -34.61 -26.35
N GLU A 193 26.35 -34.11 -25.88
CA GLU A 193 25.31 -34.88 -25.21
C GLU A 193 24.77 -36.00 -26.12
N ARG A 194 24.43 -35.67 -27.37
CA ARG A 194 24.03 -36.67 -28.39
C ARG A 194 25.11 -37.73 -28.67
N SER A 195 26.38 -37.37 -28.56
CA SER A 195 27.51 -38.28 -28.81
C SER A 195 27.75 -39.20 -27.61
N TYR A 196 27.51 -38.71 -26.39
CA TYR A 196 27.56 -39.49 -25.16
C TYR A 196 26.44 -40.55 -25.15
N ASP A 197 25.20 -40.14 -25.45
CA ASP A 197 24.04 -41.04 -25.58
C ASP A 197 24.30 -42.18 -26.59
N LEU A 198 24.93 -41.86 -27.74
CA LEU A 198 25.29 -42.86 -28.75
C LEU A 198 26.40 -43.82 -28.30
N SER A 199 27.31 -43.36 -27.44
CA SER A 199 28.39 -44.18 -26.89
C SER A 199 27.90 -45.14 -25.80
N GLU A 200 27.00 -44.69 -24.93
CA GLU A 200 26.37 -45.49 -23.87
C GLU A 200 25.50 -46.61 -24.47
N VAL A 201 24.72 -46.29 -25.52
CA VAL A 201 23.96 -47.29 -26.31
C VAL A 201 24.87 -48.33 -26.98
N SER A 202 26.13 -47.99 -27.26
CA SER A 202 27.11 -48.92 -27.85
C SER A 202 27.81 -49.81 -26.81
N GLU A 203 28.02 -49.31 -25.59
CA GLU A 203 28.60 -50.09 -24.48
C GLU A 203 27.62 -51.14 -23.94
N ASP A 204 26.32 -50.81 -23.86
CA ASP A 204 25.26 -51.75 -23.46
C ASP A 204 25.05 -52.91 -24.45
N ALA A 205 25.57 -52.79 -25.69
CA ALA A 205 25.50 -53.83 -26.70
C ALA A 205 26.58 -54.94 -26.55
N HIS A 206 27.36 -54.95 -25.46
CA HIS A 206 28.42 -55.94 -25.24
C HIS A 206 27.94 -57.28 -24.69
N ALA A 207 27.56 -58.18 -25.61
CA ALA A 207 27.61 -59.62 -25.42
C ALA A 207 28.37 -60.37 -26.54
N THR A 208 29.03 -59.66 -27.46
CA THR A 208 29.71 -60.25 -28.64
C THR A 208 31.11 -59.67 -28.83
N PRO A 209 32.15 -60.46 -29.18
CA PRO A 209 33.52 -59.96 -29.33
C PRO A 209 33.62 -58.95 -30.47
N LEU A 210 33.93 -57.70 -30.12
CA LEU A 210 34.10 -56.59 -31.06
C LEU A 210 35.23 -56.84 -32.07
N SER A 211 34.98 -56.46 -33.32
CA SER A 211 35.94 -56.39 -34.40
C SER A 211 36.95 -55.25 -34.20
N SER A 212 38.09 -55.34 -34.90
CA SER A 212 39.13 -54.30 -34.93
C SER A 212 38.58 -52.92 -35.30
N ASP A 213 37.65 -52.88 -36.25
CA ASP A 213 37.10 -51.63 -36.79
C ASP A 213 36.15 -50.96 -35.78
N GLU A 214 35.36 -51.76 -35.04
CA GLU A 214 34.48 -51.26 -33.97
C GLU A 214 35.28 -50.67 -32.80
N ARG A 215 36.45 -51.25 -32.46
CA ARG A 215 37.36 -50.67 -31.47
C ARG A 215 37.94 -49.33 -31.92
N GLY A 216 38.24 -49.19 -33.21
CA GLY A 216 38.70 -47.93 -33.81
C GLY A 216 37.64 -46.83 -33.75
N THR A 217 36.37 -47.17 -34.00
CA THR A 217 35.26 -46.20 -33.89
C THR A 217 34.97 -45.78 -32.45
N ILE A 218 35.03 -46.71 -31.49
CA ILE A 218 34.86 -46.40 -30.07
C ILE A 218 35.98 -45.47 -29.60
N GLN A 219 37.23 -45.75 -29.98
CA GLN A 219 38.37 -44.88 -29.63
C GLN A 219 38.26 -43.49 -30.27
N ALA A 220 37.87 -43.39 -31.54
CA ALA A 220 37.67 -42.10 -32.22
C ALA A 220 36.53 -41.27 -31.61
N ASN A 221 35.46 -41.92 -31.17
CA ASN A 221 34.35 -41.27 -30.47
C ASN A 221 34.77 -40.78 -29.09
N ALA A 222 35.50 -41.58 -28.31
CA ALA A 222 36.05 -41.18 -27.02
C ALA A 222 36.98 -39.96 -27.15
N GLU A 223 37.88 -39.94 -28.14
CA GLU A 223 38.74 -38.79 -28.44
C GLU A 223 37.97 -37.56 -28.96
N SER A 224 36.78 -37.75 -29.53
CA SER A 224 35.89 -36.66 -29.95
C SER A 224 35.14 -36.07 -28.75
N VAL A 225 34.61 -36.91 -27.86
CA VAL A 225 33.96 -36.49 -26.61
C VAL A 225 34.94 -35.70 -25.75
N GLU A 226 36.16 -36.20 -25.55
CA GLU A 226 37.18 -35.50 -24.75
C GLU A 226 37.56 -34.13 -25.34
N ARG A 227 37.57 -33.99 -26.68
CA ARG A 227 37.79 -32.70 -27.35
C ARG A 227 36.62 -31.74 -27.16
N LEU A 228 35.38 -32.24 -27.22
CA LEU A 228 34.16 -31.46 -27.02
C LEU A 228 34.03 -31.01 -25.55
N GLU A 229 34.33 -31.89 -24.60
CA GLU A 229 34.36 -31.56 -23.17
C GLU A 229 35.42 -30.49 -22.87
N ARG A 230 36.65 -30.64 -23.37
CA ARG A 230 37.70 -29.61 -23.23
C ARG A 230 37.27 -28.26 -23.83
N ALA A 231 36.59 -28.27 -24.97
CA ALA A 231 36.05 -27.06 -25.57
C ALA A 231 34.92 -26.45 -24.71
N ALA A 232 34.00 -27.27 -24.20
CA ALA A 232 32.89 -26.83 -23.34
C ALA A 232 33.40 -26.23 -22.03
N THR A 233 34.40 -26.84 -21.37
CA THR A 233 35.03 -26.27 -20.17
C THR A 233 35.69 -24.92 -20.47
N GLN A 234 36.45 -24.81 -21.56
CA GLN A 234 37.05 -23.53 -21.97
C GLN A 234 36.00 -22.44 -22.22
N HIS A 235 34.86 -22.77 -22.82
CA HIS A 235 33.75 -21.83 -23.02
C HIS A 235 33.09 -21.42 -21.71
N GLN A 236 32.84 -22.37 -20.80
CA GLN A 236 32.30 -22.08 -19.46
C GLN A 236 33.24 -21.17 -18.67
N ASP A 237 34.55 -21.43 -18.72
CA ASP A 237 35.55 -20.59 -18.03
C ASP A 237 35.61 -19.18 -18.63
N ARG A 238 35.55 -19.04 -19.96
CA ARG A 238 35.43 -17.73 -20.62
C ARG A 238 34.13 -17.02 -20.26
N ALA A 239 33.01 -17.73 -20.18
CA ALA A 239 31.72 -17.15 -19.80
C ALA A 239 31.73 -16.67 -18.34
N ARG A 240 32.27 -17.48 -17.42
CA ARG A 240 32.46 -17.09 -16.00
C ARG A 240 33.40 -15.89 -15.86
N SER A 241 34.51 -15.88 -16.60
CA SER A 241 35.45 -14.74 -16.60
C SER A 241 34.78 -13.46 -17.10
N ARG A 242 34.02 -13.51 -18.19
CA ARG A 242 33.24 -12.36 -18.70
C ARG A 242 32.17 -11.90 -17.71
N ALA A 243 31.45 -12.82 -17.09
CA ALA A 243 30.47 -12.49 -16.05
C ALA A 243 31.14 -11.82 -14.84
N ALA A 244 32.30 -12.32 -14.40
CA ALA A 244 33.09 -11.71 -13.34
C ALA A 244 33.56 -10.30 -13.71
N GLN A 245 34.10 -10.09 -14.92
CA GLN A 245 34.51 -8.78 -15.42
C GLN A 245 33.33 -7.80 -15.53
N ARG A 246 32.17 -8.25 -15.99
CA ARG A 246 30.93 -7.43 -16.02
C ARG A 246 30.49 -7.05 -14.61
N ASN A 247 30.52 -7.99 -13.67
CA ASN A 247 30.17 -7.72 -12.27
C ASN A 247 31.15 -6.75 -11.61
N GLU A 248 32.45 -6.91 -11.86
CA GLU A 248 33.50 -6.00 -11.38
C GLU A 248 33.33 -4.60 -11.97
N ARG A 249 33.14 -4.49 -13.29
CA ARG A 249 32.86 -3.20 -13.94
C ARG A 249 31.59 -2.53 -13.39
N ASN A 250 30.53 -3.29 -13.18
CA ASN A 250 29.28 -2.77 -12.61
C ASN A 250 29.49 -2.29 -11.16
N ALA A 251 30.28 -3.00 -10.36
CA ALA A 251 30.64 -2.57 -9.01
C ALA A 251 31.46 -1.27 -9.03
N THR A 252 32.45 -1.15 -9.93
CA THR A 252 33.22 0.08 -10.11
C THR A 252 32.34 1.25 -10.57
N ILE A 253 31.41 1.02 -11.50
CA ILE A 253 30.46 2.05 -11.95
C ILE A 253 29.56 2.48 -10.79
N ALA A 254 29.10 1.54 -9.95
CA ALA A 254 28.30 1.87 -8.77
C ALA A 254 29.08 2.72 -7.76
N GLU A 255 30.36 2.43 -7.54
CA GLU A 255 31.25 3.23 -6.68
C GLU A 255 31.47 4.64 -7.23
N ILE A 256 31.77 4.76 -8.53
CA ILE A 256 31.89 6.06 -9.24
C ILE A 256 30.62 6.89 -9.06
N ARG A 257 29.44 6.26 -9.19
CA ARG A 257 28.16 6.96 -8.99
C ARG A 257 28.02 7.48 -7.57
N ARG A 258 28.30 6.65 -6.55
CA ARG A 258 28.23 7.07 -5.13
C ARG A 258 29.15 8.25 -4.85
N GLU A 259 30.41 8.16 -5.28
CA GLU A 259 31.39 9.25 -5.12
C GLU A 259 30.94 10.54 -5.83
N ALA A 260 30.38 10.42 -7.04
CA ALA A 260 29.88 11.57 -7.80
C ALA A 260 28.71 12.29 -7.10
N PHE A 261 27.78 11.54 -6.49
CA PHE A 261 26.69 12.10 -5.69
C PHE A 261 27.21 12.75 -4.40
N ASP A 262 28.10 12.09 -3.65
CA ASP A 262 28.71 12.65 -2.44
C ASP A 262 29.43 13.97 -2.73
N ARG A 263 30.15 14.02 -3.86
CA ARG A 263 30.82 15.23 -4.32
C ARG A 263 29.82 16.32 -4.71
N ALA A 264 28.76 15.97 -5.44
CA ALA A 264 27.72 16.91 -5.84
C ALA A 264 27.03 17.55 -4.62
N PHE A 265 26.66 16.75 -3.61
CA PHE A 265 26.08 17.26 -2.37
C PHE A 265 27.02 18.22 -1.63
N ARG A 266 28.31 17.88 -1.54
CA ARG A 266 29.33 18.73 -0.92
C ARG A 266 29.51 20.06 -1.65
N GLU A 267 29.58 20.03 -2.98
CA GLU A 267 29.77 21.23 -3.79
C GLU A 267 28.56 22.17 -3.79
N LEU A 268 27.35 21.61 -3.72
CA LEU A 268 26.11 22.38 -3.60
C LEU A 268 25.84 22.85 -2.17
N GLY A 269 26.69 22.47 -1.21
CA GLY A 269 26.54 22.84 0.19
C GLY A 269 25.29 22.26 0.84
N ILE A 270 24.90 21.04 0.44
CA ILE A 270 23.76 20.34 1.03
C ILE A 270 24.28 19.51 2.21
N TYR A 271 24.02 20.00 3.42
CA TYR A 271 24.46 19.39 4.68
C TYR A 271 23.30 18.82 5.48
N ILE A 272 23.61 17.76 6.22
CA ILE A 272 22.82 17.33 7.36
C ILE A 272 22.99 18.37 8.47
N VAL A 273 21.85 18.82 8.97
CA VAL A 273 21.69 19.74 10.08
C VAL A 273 21.30 18.91 11.30
N GLY A 274 22.10 19.02 12.36
CA GLY A 274 21.85 18.37 13.63
C GLY A 274 20.66 18.96 14.39
N SER A 275 20.31 18.37 15.53
CA SER A 275 19.26 18.88 16.41
C SER A 275 19.55 20.30 16.90
N ASN A 276 20.83 20.67 17.05
CA ASN A 276 21.29 22.01 17.43
C ASN A 276 21.22 23.04 16.29
N GLY A 277 20.76 22.66 15.09
CA GLY A 277 20.68 23.56 13.93
C GLY A 277 22.01 23.84 13.23
N GLN A 278 23.12 23.21 13.67
CA GLN A 278 24.41 23.34 13.01
C GLN A 278 24.58 22.27 11.92
N SER A 279 25.26 22.65 10.83
CA SER A 279 25.67 21.71 9.80
C SER A 279 26.71 20.75 10.36
N GLU A 280 26.41 19.45 10.40
CA GLU A 280 27.30 18.44 10.95
C GLU A 280 28.21 17.85 9.86
N ARG A 281 27.61 17.42 8.75
CA ARG A 281 28.31 16.77 7.64
C ARG A 281 27.54 16.89 6.32
N PRO A 282 28.20 16.82 5.15
CA PRO A 282 27.49 16.81 3.87
C PRO A 282 26.59 15.57 3.77
N VAL A 283 25.48 15.73 3.03
CA VAL A 283 24.65 14.59 2.62
C VAL A 283 25.48 13.66 1.73
N SER A 284 25.32 12.37 1.90
CA SER A 284 25.95 11.32 1.10
C SER A 284 24.91 10.47 0.39
N ALA A 285 25.32 9.70 -0.61
CA ALA A 285 24.48 8.74 -1.31
C ALA A 285 23.87 7.68 -0.36
N ASN A 286 24.51 7.41 0.78
CA ASN A 286 23.99 6.46 1.79
C ASN A 286 22.85 7.04 2.63
N ASP A 287 22.71 8.36 2.66
CA ASP A 287 21.69 9.06 3.45
C ASP A 287 20.34 9.13 2.74
N VAL A 288 20.35 8.92 1.43
CA VAL A 288 19.18 9.02 0.57
C VAL A 288 18.65 7.61 0.33
N GLU A 289 17.34 7.44 0.42
CA GLU A 289 16.66 6.23 -0.01
C GLU A 289 16.76 6.11 -1.53
N GLU A 290 17.07 4.92 -2.02
CA GLU A 290 16.90 4.65 -3.44
C GLU A 290 15.40 4.76 -3.74
N ALA A 291 15.02 5.67 -4.65
CA ALA A 291 13.62 5.75 -5.02
C ALA A 291 13.15 4.35 -5.47
N PRO A 292 12.02 3.84 -4.95
CA PRO A 292 11.48 2.59 -5.43
C PRO A 292 11.35 2.72 -6.95
N ARG A 293 11.95 1.80 -7.71
CA ARG A 293 11.78 1.72 -9.15
C ARG A 293 10.29 1.79 -9.40
N SER A 294 9.83 2.88 -10.02
CA SER A 294 8.41 3.15 -10.18
C SER A 294 7.76 1.94 -10.82
N ARG A 295 6.99 1.17 -10.04
CA ARG A 295 6.00 0.21 -10.54
C ARG A 295 4.78 1.03 -10.98
N LEU A 296 4.95 1.76 -12.08
CA LEU A 296 3.90 2.26 -12.96
C LEU A 296 4.45 1.91 -14.35
N ILE A 297 3.91 0.99 -15.14
CA ILE A 297 2.50 0.79 -15.50
C ILE A 297 2.30 -0.72 -15.79
N GLU A 298 1.47 -1.41 -15.00
CA GLU A 298 0.81 -2.66 -15.39
C GLU A 298 -0.64 -2.58 -14.90
N ALA A 299 -1.39 -1.69 -15.54
CA ALA A 299 -2.84 -1.64 -15.50
C ALA A 299 -3.32 -0.86 -16.74
N GLY A 300 -3.69 -1.63 -17.78
CA GLY A 300 -4.66 -1.27 -18.81
C GLY A 300 -4.54 0.09 -19.49
N ILE A 301 -3.79 0.15 -20.60
CA ILE A 301 -4.30 0.77 -21.82
C ILE A 301 -4.08 -0.22 -22.96
N GLU A 302 -5.18 -0.84 -23.35
CA GLU A 302 -5.34 -1.60 -24.59
C GLU A 302 -5.18 -0.68 -25.81
N ASP A 303 -4.62 -1.31 -26.85
CA ASP A 303 -4.92 -1.14 -28.27
C ASP A 303 -4.26 0.01 -29.05
N THR A 304 -3.18 -0.35 -29.76
CA THR A 304 -3.26 -0.42 -31.24
C THR A 304 -2.07 -1.20 -31.81
N LEU A 305 -2.34 -2.47 -32.15
CA LEU A 305 -1.95 -3.19 -33.37
C LEU A 305 -0.53 -2.97 -33.95
N SER A 306 0.33 -4.00 -33.85
CA SER A 306 0.52 -5.01 -34.92
C SER A 306 1.76 -5.89 -34.72
N SER A 307 1.50 -7.22 -34.59
CA SER A 307 2.18 -8.37 -35.25
C SER A 307 3.71 -8.51 -35.13
N ALA A 308 4.33 -9.65 -34.80
CA ALA A 308 3.93 -11.06 -34.84
C ALA A 308 5.00 -11.89 -34.09
N GLY A 309 4.63 -13.09 -33.62
CA GLY A 309 5.58 -14.19 -33.43
C GLY A 309 5.38 -15.00 -32.15
N ASP A 310 4.80 -16.19 -32.31
CA ASP A 310 4.73 -17.30 -31.35
C ASP A 310 6.03 -17.53 -30.57
N SER A 311 5.91 -17.86 -29.27
CA SER A 311 6.47 -19.09 -28.66
C SER A 311 6.02 -19.22 -27.19
N GLU A 312 5.54 -20.42 -26.87
CA GLU A 312 5.13 -20.92 -25.56
C GLU A 312 6.32 -21.26 -24.62
N PRO A 313 6.12 -21.64 -23.33
CA PRO A 313 6.83 -21.08 -22.19
C PRO A 313 8.14 -21.80 -21.85
N GLU A 314 9.19 -21.02 -21.58
CA GLU A 314 10.42 -21.54 -20.96
C GLU A 314 10.34 -21.48 -19.43
N THR A 315 10.78 -22.61 -18.87
CA THR A 315 10.92 -22.97 -17.47
C THR A 315 11.64 -21.93 -16.63
N VAL A 316 10.99 -21.52 -15.54
CA VAL A 316 11.56 -20.67 -14.49
C VAL A 316 12.52 -21.50 -13.65
N SER A 317 13.82 -21.31 -13.87
CA SER A 317 14.87 -21.70 -12.92
C SER A 317 16.08 -20.79 -13.10
N ALA A 318 16.14 -19.74 -12.29
CA ALA A 318 17.39 -19.03 -12.03
C ALA A 318 17.33 -18.42 -10.63
N GLU A 319 18.12 -19.03 -9.75
CA GLU A 319 18.51 -18.55 -8.45
C GLU A 319 18.89 -17.06 -8.52
N HIS A 320 18.23 -16.25 -7.69
CA HIS A 320 18.61 -14.87 -7.41
C HIS A 320 20.03 -14.86 -6.83
N ARG A 321 21.02 -14.55 -7.66
CA ARG A 321 22.31 -14.08 -7.17
C ARG A 321 22.19 -12.60 -6.85
N ASP A 322 22.12 -12.29 -5.56
CA ASP A 322 22.28 -10.94 -5.00
C ASP A 322 23.60 -10.32 -5.48
N GLY A 323 23.54 -9.56 -6.56
CA GLY A 323 24.46 -8.48 -6.83
C GLY A 323 23.87 -7.17 -6.27
N PRO A 324 24.70 -6.23 -5.81
CA PRO A 324 24.19 -4.95 -5.31
C PRO A 324 23.35 -4.27 -6.41
N PRO A 325 22.12 -3.83 -6.11
CA PRO A 325 21.26 -3.24 -7.12
C PRO A 325 21.89 -1.98 -7.70
N THR A 326 21.87 -1.85 -9.02
CA THR A 326 22.20 -0.62 -9.74
C THR A 326 21.23 0.48 -9.32
N ALA A 327 21.73 1.44 -8.52
CA ALA A 327 21.04 2.68 -8.17
C ALA A 327 20.57 3.40 -9.45
N SER A 328 19.26 3.40 -9.66
CA SER A 328 18.58 4.19 -10.69
C SER A 328 18.50 5.63 -10.16
N GLY A 329 18.96 6.61 -10.94
CA GLY A 329 19.31 7.97 -10.50
C GLY A 329 18.16 8.90 -10.09
N ALA A 330 17.09 8.39 -9.47
CA ALA A 330 16.10 9.22 -8.79
C ALA A 330 16.42 9.25 -7.28
N LEU A 331 16.85 10.41 -6.79
CA LEU A 331 17.10 10.61 -5.35
C LEU A 331 15.77 10.57 -4.57
N GLY A 332 15.60 9.57 -3.70
CA GLY A 332 14.46 9.42 -2.79
C GLY A 332 14.49 10.41 -1.61
N GLY A 333 13.71 10.10 -0.56
CA GLY A 333 13.75 10.83 0.71
C GLY A 333 15.05 10.57 1.47
N LEU A 334 15.36 11.39 2.47
CA LEU A 334 16.38 11.03 3.45
C LEU A 334 15.89 9.85 4.28
N ARG A 335 16.78 8.90 4.55
CA ARG A 335 16.51 7.78 5.45
C ARG A 335 16.18 8.27 6.85
N GLU A 336 15.35 7.50 7.54
CA GLU A 336 15.00 7.75 8.92
C GLU A 336 16.24 7.85 9.83
N GLY A 337 16.23 8.80 10.76
CA GLY A 337 17.29 8.98 11.76
C GLY A 337 18.58 9.66 11.26
N VAL A 338 18.71 9.95 9.96
CA VAL A 338 19.92 10.61 9.42
C VAL A 338 20.03 12.08 9.84
N GLY A 339 18.91 12.73 10.11
CA GLY A 339 18.83 14.16 10.44
C GLY A 339 18.03 14.92 9.39
N ARG A 340 18.24 16.24 9.30
CA ARG A 340 17.50 17.10 8.36
C ARG A 340 18.40 17.87 7.42
N ILE A 341 17.84 18.39 6.34
CA ILE A 341 18.51 19.34 5.44
C ILE A 341 17.95 20.75 5.67
N ALA A 342 18.69 21.77 5.23
CA ALA A 342 18.20 23.15 5.27
C ALA A 342 16.97 23.32 4.35
N ASP A 343 16.01 24.15 4.79
CA ASP A 343 14.71 24.32 4.12
C ASP A 343 14.82 24.74 2.64
N GLN A 344 15.84 25.54 2.29
CA GLN A 344 16.10 25.98 0.92
C GLN A 344 16.38 24.82 -0.07
N PHE A 345 16.83 23.67 0.44
CA PHE A 345 17.05 22.46 -0.35
C PHE A 345 15.93 21.44 -0.21
N ALA A 346 14.98 21.67 0.70
CA ALA A 346 13.91 20.75 1.01
C ALA A 346 12.68 20.97 0.12
N ALA A 347 11.99 19.89 -0.22
CA ALA A 347 10.69 19.97 -0.86
C ALA A 347 9.64 20.47 0.16
N PRO A 348 8.85 21.50 -0.17
CA PRO A 348 7.72 21.91 0.66
C PRO A 348 6.68 20.79 0.68
N GLN A 349 6.22 20.42 1.88
CA GLN A 349 5.25 19.33 2.07
C GLN A 349 3.93 19.87 2.61
N PRO A 350 2.78 19.22 2.32
CA PRO A 350 1.53 19.57 2.97
C PRO A 350 1.62 19.31 4.47
N ILE A 351 0.82 20.04 5.26
CA ILE A 351 0.65 19.72 6.68
C ILE A 351 0.04 18.30 6.78
N PRO A 352 0.58 17.40 7.62
CA PRO A 352 0.03 16.07 7.86
C PRO A 352 -1.45 16.12 8.25
N GLN A 353 -2.19 15.12 7.78
CA GLN A 353 -3.65 15.14 7.87
C GLN A 353 -4.11 14.44 9.15
N LYS A 354 -4.86 15.18 9.96
CA LYS A 354 -5.70 14.64 11.02
C LYS A 354 -7.15 14.97 10.67
N TRP A 355 -8.04 14.02 10.84
CA TRP A 355 -9.45 14.15 10.53
C TRP A 355 -10.29 13.85 11.76
N ARG A 356 -11.24 14.71 12.09
CA ARG A 356 -12.22 14.47 13.15
C ARG A 356 -13.60 14.27 12.54
N ARG A 357 -14.31 13.25 13.00
CA ARG A 357 -15.70 13.00 12.65
C ARG A 357 -16.62 13.93 13.42
N TRP A 358 -17.52 14.60 12.73
CA TRP A 358 -18.56 15.45 13.30
C TRP A 358 -19.92 14.95 12.86
N SER A 359 -20.82 14.73 13.81
CA SER A 359 -22.21 14.39 13.52
C SER A 359 -22.99 15.64 13.14
N LEU A 360 -23.82 15.53 12.10
CA LEU A 360 -24.71 16.58 11.64
C LEU A 360 -26.12 16.28 12.15
N ASP A 361 -26.69 17.24 12.86
CA ASP A 361 -28.07 17.18 13.32
C ASP A 361 -29.01 17.63 12.21
N LEU A 362 -29.64 16.68 11.52
CA LEU A 362 -30.54 16.95 10.40
C LEU A 362 -31.98 16.72 10.83
N SER A 363 -32.84 17.67 10.49
CA SER A 363 -34.27 17.55 10.78
C SER A 363 -34.92 16.43 9.96
N PRO A 364 -35.89 15.69 10.53
CA PRO A 364 -36.69 14.72 9.80
C PRO A 364 -37.37 15.33 8.58
N ILE A 365 -37.40 14.59 7.48
CA ILE A 365 -38.03 15.00 6.22
C ILE A 365 -39.28 14.17 6.02
N ARG A 366 -40.40 14.85 5.79
CA ARG A 366 -41.71 14.22 5.62
C ARG A 366 -42.30 14.61 4.28
N PHE A 367 -42.77 13.61 3.52
CA PHE A 367 -43.41 13.81 2.23
C PHE A 367 -44.54 12.78 2.01
N ASP A 368 -45.44 13.09 1.08
CA ASP A 368 -46.40 12.12 0.55
C ASP A 368 -45.70 11.29 -0.53
N VAL A 369 -45.75 9.96 -0.37
CA VAL A 369 -44.99 9.07 -1.26
C VAL A 369 -45.55 9.05 -2.66
N LEU A 370 -46.87 9.20 -2.84
CA LEU A 370 -47.50 9.09 -4.15
C LEU A 370 -47.42 10.40 -4.94
N ASP A 371 -47.15 11.52 -4.27
CA ASP A 371 -46.97 12.84 -4.91
C ASP A 371 -45.52 13.04 -5.38
N GLU A 372 -45.32 13.02 -6.69
CA GLU A 372 -44.01 13.23 -7.33
C GLU A 372 -43.39 14.58 -6.98
N ALA A 373 -44.20 15.65 -6.95
CA ALA A 373 -43.69 16.98 -6.60
C ALA A 373 -43.27 17.06 -5.13
N ALA A 374 -43.98 16.36 -4.23
CA ALA A 374 -43.60 16.27 -2.83
C ALA A 374 -42.28 15.49 -2.63
N ARG A 375 -42.05 14.42 -3.41
CA ARG A 375 -40.77 13.67 -3.40
C ARG A 375 -39.61 14.54 -3.89
N GLU A 376 -39.76 15.21 -5.03
CA GLU A 376 -38.73 16.12 -5.55
C GLU A 376 -38.42 17.26 -4.57
N GLN A 377 -39.45 17.83 -3.93
CA GLN A 377 -39.28 18.85 -2.90
C GLN A 377 -38.51 18.30 -1.69
N ALA A 378 -38.81 17.08 -1.24
CA ALA A 378 -38.11 16.45 -0.12
C ALA A 378 -36.61 16.25 -0.41
N ILE A 379 -36.27 15.84 -1.64
CA ILE A 379 -34.87 15.72 -2.09
C ILE A 379 -34.15 17.06 -2.03
N GLY A 380 -34.78 18.13 -2.56
CA GLY A 380 -34.22 19.48 -2.50
C GLY A 380 -34.02 19.99 -1.07
N LEU A 381 -35.03 19.79 -0.21
CA LEU A 381 -34.97 20.17 1.21
C LEU A 381 -33.86 19.42 1.96
N PHE A 382 -33.64 18.13 1.65
CA PHE A 382 -32.54 17.37 2.22
C PHE A 382 -31.18 17.98 1.88
N SER A 383 -30.92 18.21 0.59
CA SER A 383 -29.64 18.74 0.13
C SER A 383 -29.37 20.14 0.69
N ASP A 384 -30.41 20.99 0.79
CA ASP A 384 -30.27 22.32 1.39
C ASP A 384 -30.02 22.24 2.89
N ALA A 385 -30.79 21.42 3.62
CA ALA A 385 -30.59 21.22 5.06
C ALA A 385 -29.18 20.70 5.37
N LEU A 386 -28.67 19.75 4.59
CA LEU A 386 -27.31 19.22 4.75
C LEU A 386 -26.25 20.31 4.58
N ARG A 387 -26.36 21.14 3.53
CA ARG A 387 -25.41 22.22 3.24
C ARG A 387 -25.47 23.33 4.30
N ILE A 388 -26.67 23.70 4.73
CA ILE A 388 -26.90 24.69 5.78
C ILE A 388 -26.29 24.20 7.08
N GLN A 389 -26.66 22.99 7.53
CA GLN A 389 -26.19 22.44 8.80
C GLN A 389 -24.67 22.30 8.84
N LEU A 390 -24.06 21.81 7.76
CA LEU A 390 -22.59 21.72 7.65
C LEU A 390 -21.95 23.10 7.76
N THR A 391 -22.46 24.08 7.02
CA THR A 391 -21.92 25.44 7.00
C THR A 391 -22.05 26.11 8.36
N GLU A 392 -23.21 25.99 9.00
CA GLU A 392 -23.46 26.54 10.34
C GLU A 392 -22.57 25.89 11.39
N THR A 393 -22.44 24.56 11.37
CA THR A 393 -21.59 23.80 12.31
C THR A 393 -20.13 24.22 12.19
N VAL A 394 -19.58 24.27 10.97
CA VAL A 394 -18.18 24.67 10.74
C VAL A 394 -17.97 26.14 11.09
N THR A 395 -18.90 27.02 10.71
CA THR A 395 -18.80 28.46 11.01
C THR A 395 -18.85 28.73 12.51
N ALA A 396 -19.77 28.07 13.23
CA ALA A 396 -19.88 28.18 14.68
C ALA A 396 -18.61 27.69 15.38
N TRP A 397 -18.04 26.57 14.93
CA TRP A 397 -16.78 26.08 15.47
C TRP A 397 -15.62 27.04 15.17
N LEU A 398 -15.49 27.53 13.94
CA LEU A 398 -14.46 28.49 13.55
C LEU A 398 -14.56 29.84 14.27
N ALA A 399 -15.72 30.19 14.82
CA ALA A 399 -15.89 31.36 15.69
C ALA A 399 -15.30 31.13 17.10
N THR A 400 -15.02 29.90 17.49
CA THR A 400 -14.39 29.57 18.77
C THR A 400 -12.87 29.69 18.72
N GLY A 401 -12.24 29.90 19.88
CA GLY A 401 -10.78 29.88 19.99
C GLY A 401 -10.18 28.51 19.64
N ASP A 402 -10.88 27.42 19.98
CA ASP A 402 -10.48 26.05 19.65
C ASP A 402 -10.53 25.81 18.14
N GLY A 403 -11.61 26.24 17.47
CA GLY A 403 -11.73 26.11 16.02
C GLY A 403 -10.64 26.88 15.28
N GLN A 404 -10.36 28.12 15.68
CA GLN A 404 -9.22 28.84 15.11
C GLN A 404 -7.88 28.18 15.44
N ARG A 405 -7.72 27.56 16.60
CA ARG A 405 -6.47 26.87 16.98
C ARG A 405 -6.26 25.59 16.17
N ASP A 406 -7.30 24.79 15.99
CA ASP A 406 -7.19 23.39 15.55
C ASP A 406 -7.55 23.19 14.08
N ALA A 407 -8.27 24.12 13.45
CA ALA A 407 -8.60 24.09 12.04
C ALA A 407 -7.41 23.82 11.10
N TYR A 408 -7.57 22.93 10.13
CA TYR A 408 -6.58 22.81 9.05
C TYR A 408 -6.53 24.08 8.19
N ARG A 409 -5.39 24.35 7.55
CA ARG A 409 -5.21 25.45 6.60
C ARG A 409 -4.82 24.89 5.24
N SER A 410 -5.74 24.96 4.28
CA SER A 410 -5.48 24.49 2.91
C SER A 410 -4.38 25.33 2.25
N GLY A 411 -3.60 24.72 1.35
CA GLY A 411 -2.53 25.39 0.62
C GLY A 411 -1.22 25.57 1.39
N GLU A 412 -1.23 25.45 2.71
CA GLU A 412 -0.05 25.65 3.53
C GLU A 412 1.01 24.55 3.36
N ARG A 413 2.26 24.92 3.64
CA ARG A 413 3.42 24.05 3.48
C ARG A 413 4.31 24.07 4.71
N ILE A 414 4.88 22.91 5.01
CA ILE A 414 5.87 22.71 6.06
C ILE A 414 7.23 22.36 5.47
N PHE A 415 8.27 22.68 6.22
CA PHE A 415 9.66 22.43 5.91
C PHE A 415 10.34 21.69 7.08
N PRO A 416 11.49 21.05 6.86
CA PRO A 416 12.18 20.29 7.91
C PRO A 416 12.45 21.07 9.19
N SER A 417 12.69 22.38 9.11
CA SER A 417 12.82 23.21 10.31
C SER A 417 11.56 23.25 11.17
N HIS A 418 10.36 23.15 10.58
CA HIS A 418 9.09 23.26 11.30
C HIS A 418 8.75 22.01 12.11
N PHE A 419 9.26 20.84 11.76
CA PHE A 419 8.98 19.57 12.45
C PHE A 419 10.24 18.92 13.02
N ALA A 420 11.26 19.73 13.28
CA ALA A 420 12.51 19.30 13.91
C ALA A 420 12.31 18.75 15.32
N ASP A 421 11.48 19.44 16.10
CA ASP A 421 11.15 19.14 17.49
C ASP A 421 9.81 19.80 17.87
N GLU A 422 9.34 19.52 19.08
CA GLU A 422 8.09 20.04 19.61
C GLU A 422 8.03 21.57 19.60
N ALA A 423 9.14 22.23 19.98
CA ALA A 423 9.19 23.68 20.05
C ALA A 423 9.04 24.29 18.65
N SER A 424 9.72 23.72 17.66
CA SER A 424 9.66 24.15 16.27
C SER A 424 8.26 23.96 15.68
N TRP A 425 7.61 22.84 15.98
CA TRP A 425 6.24 22.58 15.54
C TRP A 425 5.25 23.57 16.14
N ASN A 426 5.33 23.79 17.45
CA ASN A 426 4.47 24.75 18.15
C ASN A 426 4.71 26.19 17.68
N ASN A 427 5.96 26.56 17.38
CA ASN A 427 6.32 27.85 16.80
C ASN A 427 5.72 28.02 15.39
N TYR A 428 5.83 27.00 14.54
CA TYR A 428 5.20 26.99 13.23
C TYR A 428 3.68 27.16 13.33
N LEU A 429 3.00 26.37 14.18
CA LEU A 429 1.55 26.48 14.36
C LEU A 429 1.14 27.85 14.90
N THR A 430 1.91 28.44 15.83
CA THR A 430 1.64 29.78 16.36
C THR A 430 1.79 30.85 15.28
N ALA A 431 2.84 30.78 14.48
CA ALA A 431 3.06 31.69 13.36
C ALA A 431 1.97 31.54 12.29
N LEU A 432 1.58 30.29 11.97
CA LEU A 432 0.49 29.99 11.04
C LEU A 432 -0.82 30.61 11.49
N ARG A 433 -1.23 30.37 12.75
CA ARG A 433 -2.47 30.92 13.33
C ARG A 433 -2.47 32.45 13.34
N THR A 434 -1.31 33.07 13.54
CA THR A 434 -1.17 34.52 13.57
C THR A 434 -1.27 35.13 12.16
N ARG A 435 -0.62 34.53 11.16
CA ARG A 435 -0.60 35.07 9.79
C ARG A 435 -1.84 34.73 8.98
N ARG A 436 -2.48 33.59 9.27
CA ARG A 436 -3.62 33.06 8.50
C ARG A 436 -4.66 32.44 9.44
N PRO A 437 -5.69 33.21 9.83
CA PRO A 437 -6.91 32.66 10.42
C PRO A 437 -7.51 31.58 9.51
N ALA A 438 -8.17 30.60 10.10
CA ALA A 438 -8.83 29.56 9.33
C ALA A 438 -10.15 30.07 8.75
N GLU A 439 -10.39 29.74 7.48
CA GLU A 439 -11.60 30.11 6.74
C GLU A 439 -12.45 28.87 6.45
N LEU A 440 -13.75 29.08 6.14
CA LEU A 440 -14.69 27.99 5.86
C LEU A 440 -14.19 27.04 4.77
N ASP A 441 -13.62 27.59 3.69
CA ASP A 441 -13.14 26.83 2.54
C ASP A 441 -11.88 26.00 2.84
N ASP A 442 -11.18 26.25 3.95
CA ASP A 442 -10.05 25.41 4.36
C ASP A 442 -10.47 24.02 4.84
N ILE A 443 -11.72 23.88 5.27
CA ILE A 443 -12.16 22.79 6.14
C ILE A 443 -13.44 22.13 5.63
N ARG A 444 -14.34 22.93 5.06
CA ARG A 444 -15.64 22.45 4.58
C ARG A 444 -15.41 21.38 3.51
N PRO A 445 -15.86 20.13 3.75
CA PRO A 445 -15.81 19.10 2.72
C PRO A 445 -16.75 19.46 1.57
N ASP A 446 -16.36 19.07 0.36
CA ASP A 446 -17.25 19.17 -0.79
C ASP A 446 -18.29 18.05 -0.72
N ILE A 447 -19.55 18.44 -0.57
CA ILE A 447 -20.72 17.56 -0.48
C ILE A 447 -21.68 17.82 -1.65
N SER A 448 -21.23 18.46 -2.73
CA SER A 448 -22.11 18.76 -3.87
C SER A 448 -22.69 17.49 -4.52
N GLY A 449 -21.96 16.38 -4.43
CA GLY A 449 -22.38 15.08 -4.94
C GLY A 449 -23.30 14.29 -4.03
N VAL A 450 -23.52 14.73 -2.78
CA VAL A 450 -24.36 13.99 -1.81
C VAL A 450 -25.82 14.37 -1.98
N ALA A 451 -26.67 13.41 -2.33
CA ALA A 451 -28.10 13.63 -2.53
C ALA A 451 -28.95 12.49 -1.94
N LEU A 452 -30.18 12.85 -1.55
CA LEU A 452 -31.23 11.89 -1.25
C LEU A 452 -31.87 11.45 -2.57
N ILE A 453 -32.05 10.15 -2.73
CA ILE A 453 -32.81 9.54 -3.82
C ILE A 453 -34.09 8.98 -3.24
N VAL A 454 -35.21 9.25 -3.89
CA VAL A 454 -36.52 8.68 -3.56
C VAL A 454 -37.19 8.20 -4.85
N ASP A 455 -36.96 6.94 -5.17
CA ASP A 455 -37.51 6.31 -6.38
C ASP A 455 -38.75 5.49 -6.04
N LEU A 456 -39.77 5.56 -6.90
CA LEU A 456 -41.02 4.84 -6.73
C LEU A 456 -41.39 4.14 -8.03
N ASP A 457 -41.36 2.81 -8.02
CA ASP A 457 -41.69 1.97 -9.16
C ASP A 457 -42.90 1.07 -8.86
N PRO A 458 -43.79 0.82 -9.82
CA PRO A 458 -44.83 -0.19 -9.65
C PRO A 458 -44.20 -1.58 -9.48
N ASP A 459 -44.73 -2.39 -8.56
CA ASP A 459 -44.27 -3.76 -8.40
C ASP A 459 -44.65 -4.60 -9.63
N PHE A 460 -43.66 -5.31 -10.18
CA PHE A 460 -43.81 -6.08 -11.43
C PHE A 460 -44.68 -7.33 -11.25
N ALA A 461 -44.71 -7.91 -10.04
CA ALA A 461 -45.46 -9.11 -9.69
C ALA A 461 -46.84 -8.78 -9.09
N ASP A 462 -46.95 -7.68 -8.34
CA ASP A 462 -48.19 -7.25 -7.67
C ASP A 462 -48.56 -5.79 -7.96
N ARG A 463 -49.48 -5.57 -8.90
CA ARG A 463 -49.95 -4.21 -9.28
C ARG A 463 -50.64 -3.45 -8.14
N SER A 464 -50.95 -4.09 -7.01
CA SER A 464 -51.47 -3.41 -5.82
C SER A 464 -50.37 -2.80 -4.95
N ARG A 465 -49.10 -2.87 -5.37
CA ARG A 465 -47.95 -2.38 -4.63
C ARG A 465 -47.04 -1.49 -5.47
N PHE A 466 -46.27 -0.68 -4.77
CA PHE A 466 -45.11 0.02 -5.29
C PHE A 466 -43.86 -0.42 -4.53
N ASN A 467 -42.74 -0.51 -5.24
CA ASN A 467 -41.41 -0.58 -4.70
C ASN A 467 -40.91 0.85 -4.50
N LEU A 468 -40.65 1.23 -3.26
CA LEU A 468 -40.04 2.51 -2.92
C LEU A 468 -38.59 2.26 -2.50
N ARG A 469 -37.68 3.03 -3.09
CA ARG A 469 -36.28 3.08 -2.73
C ARG A 469 -35.95 4.44 -2.16
N ILE A 470 -35.34 4.46 -0.98
CA ILE A 470 -34.80 5.67 -0.35
C ILE A 470 -33.31 5.46 -0.14
N ALA A 471 -32.46 6.26 -0.76
CA ALA A 471 -31.01 6.07 -0.71
C ALA A 471 -30.23 7.38 -0.61
N LEU A 472 -28.99 7.31 -0.14
CA LEU A 472 -27.99 8.37 -0.28
C LEU A 472 -27.03 7.99 -1.40
N GLN A 473 -26.75 8.93 -2.30
CA GLN A 473 -25.75 8.81 -3.37
C GLN A 473 -24.69 9.87 -3.24
#